data_AF-A0A0K8RJU2-F1
#
_entry.id   AF-A0A0K8RJU2-F1
#
_cell.length_a   1.000
_cell.length_b   1.000
_cell.length_c   1.000
_cell.angle_alpha   90.00
_cell.angle_beta   90.00
_cell.angle_gamma   90.00
#
_symmetry.space_group_name_H-M   'P 1'
#
loop_
_entity.id
_entity.type
_entity.pdbx_description
1 polymer ?
#
loop_
_entity_poly.entity_id
_entity_poly.type
_entity_poly.pdbx_seq_one_letter_code
_entity_poly.pdbx_strand_id
1 'polypeptide(L)'
;MFRFREVQLVRRAWVANRQFCALVRQEPALLRTQTQRATKYRHFSFESWGMALSRSAPVAYAQEFLETVHMNSGLSWCTTIVATSLALRIVVTLPLAVYQSHIIARLANLDKEIAQIAHELRGETARAVRMYNLDEKQAKYLYRRSLKKQINNLIVRDNCHPFKSSLVIWFQLPLWISLSVALRNMAYMMPYQDMAAQALFLELSVGGALWFPNLTLPDPLFVMPVLLGITNLLNIEFHALQHTKQLTKVRKVLTYTLRGMSVLMIPIASIMPTDVTLYWLCSSGFALGQNLLMINPKFRRACRIPRTANESQTPFRDLLDRLKKRFEFNKTGT
;
A
#
# COMPACT_ATOMS: atom_id res chain seq x y z
N MET A 1 -34.08 -5.91 -87.90
CA MET A 1 -33.34 -6.88 -87.04
C MET A 1 -32.48 -6.15 -85.98
N PHE A 2 -33.00 -5.09 -85.32
CA PHE A 2 -32.22 -4.27 -84.36
C PHE A 2 -32.86 -4.11 -82.96
N ARG A 3 -34.06 -4.65 -82.71
CA ARG A 3 -34.76 -4.53 -81.40
C ARG A 3 -34.48 -5.63 -80.38
N PHE A 4 -33.84 -6.74 -80.76
CA PHE A 4 -33.65 -7.89 -79.85
C PHE A 4 -32.34 -7.84 -79.05
N ARG A 5 -31.31 -7.16 -79.57
CA ARG A 5 -29.99 -7.07 -78.90
C ARG A 5 -29.99 -6.10 -77.71
N GLU A 6 -30.73 -5.00 -77.77
CA GLU A 6 -30.80 -4.04 -76.66
C GLU A 6 -31.54 -4.59 -75.43
N VAL A 7 -32.63 -5.33 -75.64
CA VAL A 7 -33.40 -5.94 -74.55
C VAL A 7 -32.58 -6.98 -73.77
N GLN A 8 -31.70 -7.72 -74.46
CA GLN A 8 -30.79 -8.67 -73.81
C GLN A 8 -29.67 -7.97 -73.03
N LEU A 9 -29.16 -6.84 -73.52
CA LEU A 9 -28.15 -6.03 -72.84
C LEU A 9 -28.70 -5.40 -71.56
N VAL A 10 -29.93 -4.86 -71.60
CA VAL A 10 -30.61 -4.30 -70.43
C VAL A 10 -30.92 -5.39 -69.40
N ARG A 11 -31.36 -6.59 -69.83
CA ARG A 11 -31.56 -7.73 -68.90
C ARG A 11 -30.26 -8.18 -68.24
N ARG A 12 -29.14 -8.22 -68.97
CA ARG A 12 -27.84 -8.59 -68.41
C ARG A 12 -27.32 -7.54 -67.42
N ALA A 13 -27.48 -6.25 -67.73
CA ALA A 13 -27.13 -5.16 -66.83
C ALA A 13 -27.99 -5.17 -65.54
N TRP A 14 -29.28 -5.48 -65.65
CA TRP A 14 -30.18 -5.54 -64.50
C TRP A 14 -29.88 -6.75 -63.58
N VAL A 15 -29.55 -7.91 -64.15
CA VAL A 15 -29.14 -9.09 -63.37
C VAL A 15 -27.79 -8.85 -62.68
N ALA A 16 -26.82 -8.25 -63.36
CA ALA A 16 -25.52 -7.89 -62.78
C ALA A 16 -25.67 -6.88 -61.62
N ASN A 17 -26.52 -5.86 -61.79
CA ASN A 17 -26.78 -4.86 -60.75
C ASN A 17 -27.53 -5.45 -59.53
N ARG A 18 -28.40 -6.44 -59.76
CA ARG A 18 -29.10 -7.16 -58.67
C ARG A 18 -28.15 -8.07 -57.90
N GLN A 19 -27.20 -8.73 -58.56
CA GLN A 19 -26.15 -9.53 -57.91
C GLN A 19 -25.17 -8.63 -57.14
N PHE A 20 -24.78 -7.49 -57.70
CA PHE A 20 -23.94 -6.50 -57.01
C PHE A 20 -24.63 -5.93 -55.77
N CYS A 21 -25.91 -5.54 -55.87
CA CYS A 21 -26.71 -5.11 -54.72
C CYS A 21 -26.88 -6.20 -53.64
N ALA A 22 -26.90 -7.49 -54.01
CA ALA A 22 -26.97 -8.60 -53.07
C ALA A 22 -25.64 -8.83 -52.34
N LEU A 23 -24.50 -8.66 -53.03
CA LEU A 23 -23.15 -8.76 -52.45
C LEU A 23 -22.89 -7.61 -51.47
N VAL A 24 -23.21 -6.37 -51.84
CA VAL A 24 -23.05 -5.17 -50.98
C VAL A 24 -23.95 -5.25 -49.73
N ARG A 25 -25.08 -5.95 -49.80
CA ARG A 25 -25.99 -6.13 -48.65
C ARG A 25 -25.51 -7.20 -47.66
N GLN A 26 -24.61 -8.10 -48.06
CA GLN A 26 -24.02 -9.12 -47.17
C GLN A 26 -22.79 -8.62 -46.38
N GLU A 27 -22.07 -7.61 -46.87
CA GLU A 27 -20.92 -7.02 -46.17
C GLU A 27 -21.19 -6.52 -44.75
N PRO A 28 -22.30 -5.80 -44.44
CA PRO A 28 -22.52 -5.31 -43.08
C PRO A 28 -22.85 -6.43 -42.07
N ALA A 29 -23.28 -7.60 -42.52
CA ALA A 29 -23.60 -8.75 -41.65
C ALA A 29 -22.37 -9.58 -41.30
N LEU A 30 -21.43 -9.74 -42.25
CA LEU A 30 -20.14 -10.41 -42.00
C LEU A 30 -19.18 -9.53 -41.18
N LEU A 31 -19.18 -8.22 -41.41
CA LEU A 31 -18.43 -7.28 -40.58
C LEU A 31 -18.93 -7.29 -39.13
N ARG A 32 -20.26 -7.24 -38.89
CA ARG A 32 -20.82 -7.29 -37.53
C ARG A 32 -20.55 -8.60 -36.79
N THR A 33 -20.52 -9.74 -37.48
CA THR A 33 -20.22 -11.04 -36.85
C THR A 33 -18.73 -11.24 -36.58
N GLN A 34 -17.84 -10.60 -37.35
CA GLN A 34 -16.40 -10.57 -37.05
C GLN A 34 -16.05 -9.57 -35.93
N THR A 35 -16.73 -8.42 -35.82
CA THR A 35 -16.44 -7.44 -34.75
C THR A 35 -16.90 -7.92 -33.36
N GLN A 36 -17.88 -8.84 -33.28
CA GLN A 36 -18.37 -9.37 -32.00
C GLN A 36 -17.69 -10.67 -31.53
N ARG A 37 -16.75 -11.23 -32.32
CA ARG A 37 -15.94 -12.40 -31.95
C ARG A 37 -14.46 -12.09 -31.71
N ALA A 38 -14.11 -10.82 -31.50
CA ALA A 38 -12.92 -10.51 -30.72
C ALA A 38 -13.25 -10.80 -29.25
N THR A 39 -13.21 -12.08 -28.88
CA THR A 39 -13.07 -12.51 -27.49
C THR A 39 -11.93 -11.69 -26.91
N LYS A 40 -12.30 -10.75 -26.05
CA LYS A 40 -11.41 -9.92 -25.25
C LYS A 40 -10.69 -10.83 -24.25
N TYR A 41 -9.81 -11.69 -24.75
CA TYR A 41 -8.75 -12.27 -23.95
C TYR A 41 -7.87 -11.10 -23.54
N ARG A 42 -8.22 -10.47 -22.40
CA ARG A 42 -7.29 -9.60 -21.70
C ARG A 42 -6.12 -10.50 -21.35
N HIS A 43 -5.08 -10.50 -22.18
CA HIS A 43 -3.79 -11.03 -21.77
C HIS A 43 -3.38 -10.21 -20.55
N PHE A 44 -3.46 -10.84 -19.38
CA PHE A 44 -3.00 -10.27 -18.12
C PHE A 44 -1.48 -10.35 -18.14
N SER A 45 -0.84 -9.47 -18.91
CA SER A 45 0.60 -9.25 -18.82
C SER A 45 0.88 -8.25 -17.70
N PHE A 46 2.02 -8.40 -17.03
CA PHE A 46 2.46 -7.46 -15.99
C PHE A 46 2.57 -6.03 -16.55
N GLU A 47 2.98 -5.89 -17.82
CA GLU A 47 3.01 -4.61 -18.54
C GLU A 47 1.61 -4.00 -18.73
N SER A 48 0.60 -4.82 -19.05
CA SER A 48 -0.80 -4.39 -19.19
C SER A 48 -1.34 -3.84 -17.86
N TRP A 49 -0.97 -4.46 -16.73
CA TRP A 49 -1.35 -3.96 -15.41
C TRP A 49 -0.62 -2.67 -15.03
N GLY A 50 0.68 -2.57 -15.28
CA GLY A 50 1.46 -1.36 -15.03
C GLY A 50 0.93 -0.16 -15.82
N MET A 51 0.57 -0.36 -17.09
CA MET A 51 -0.06 0.67 -17.92
C MET A 51 -1.46 1.05 -17.42
N ALA A 52 -2.26 0.06 -16.99
CA ALA A 52 -3.58 0.32 -16.42
C ALA A 52 -3.49 1.16 -15.13
N LEU A 53 -2.49 0.88 -14.29
CA LEU A 53 -2.23 1.64 -13.07
C LEU A 53 -1.73 3.06 -13.40
N SER A 54 -0.81 3.19 -14.34
CA SER A 54 -0.29 4.48 -14.83
C SER A 54 -1.41 5.39 -15.37
N ARG A 55 -2.44 4.82 -16.01
CA ARG A 55 -3.60 5.54 -16.53
C ARG A 55 -4.74 5.73 -15.52
N SER A 56 -4.57 5.27 -14.29
CA SER A 56 -5.64 5.30 -13.30
C SER A 56 -5.91 6.73 -12.80
N ALA A 57 -7.17 7.06 -12.52
CA ALA A 57 -7.56 8.38 -12.04
C ALA A 57 -6.80 8.82 -10.76
N PRO A 58 -6.53 7.95 -9.75
CA PRO A 58 -5.76 8.35 -8.58
C PRO A 58 -4.32 8.79 -8.90
N VAL A 59 -3.71 8.21 -9.94
CA VAL A 59 -2.37 8.60 -10.40
C VAL A 59 -2.42 9.95 -11.10
N ALA A 60 -3.42 10.17 -11.96
CA ALA A 60 -3.61 11.47 -12.63
C ALA A 60 -3.83 12.61 -11.62
N TYR A 61 -4.70 12.41 -10.62
CA TYR A 61 -4.90 13.41 -9.57
C TYR A 61 -3.65 13.65 -8.71
N ALA A 62 -2.87 12.61 -8.44
CA ALA A 62 -1.63 12.75 -7.68
C ALA A 62 -0.59 13.58 -8.46
N GLN A 63 -0.52 13.39 -9.78
CA GLN A 63 0.35 14.17 -10.65
C GLN A 63 -0.10 15.64 -10.73
N GLU A 64 -1.39 15.89 -11.02
CA GLU A 64 -1.96 17.24 -11.07
C GLU A 64 -1.77 17.98 -9.74
N PHE A 65 -1.90 17.27 -8.60
CA PHE A 65 -1.65 17.85 -7.28
C PHE A 65 -0.19 18.27 -7.10
N LEU A 66 0.78 17.42 -7.50
CA LEU A 66 2.21 17.75 -7.42
C LEU A 66 2.56 18.96 -8.30
N GLU A 67 2.05 18.99 -9.54
CA GLU A 67 2.22 20.11 -10.47
C GLU A 67 1.62 21.40 -9.90
N THR A 68 0.40 21.34 -9.36
CA THR A 68 -0.27 22.51 -8.74
C THR A 68 0.53 23.06 -7.57
N VAL A 69 1.06 22.18 -6.70
CA VAL A 69 1.91 22.61 -5.57
C VAL A 69 3.20 23.23 -6.08
N HIS A 70 3.84 22.65 -7.10
CA HIS A 70 5.05 23.22 -7.70
C HIS A 70 4.79 24.62 -8.27
N MET A 71 3.77 24.76 -9.13
CA MET A 71 3.43 26.02 -9.78
C MET A 71 3.06 27.13 -8.78
N ASN A 72 2.31 26.79 -7.73
CA ASN A 72 1.86 27.78 -6.74
C ASN A 72 2.95 28.16 -5.73
N SER A 73 3.88 27.24 -5.44
CA SER A 73 4.95 27.50 -4.47
C SER A 73 6.21 28.12 -5.08
N GLY A 74 6.44 27.90 -6.38
CA GLY A 74 7.67 28.33 -7.07
C GLY A 74 8.95 27.63 -6.59
N LEU A 75 8.82 26.55 -5.80
CA LEU A 75 9.95 25.80 -5.26
C LEU A 75 10.53 24.85 -6.31
N SER A 76 11.82 24.51 -6.23
CA SER A 76 12.43 23.44 -7.05
C SER A 76 11.65 22.12 -6.93
N TRP A 77 11.62 21.29 -7.98
CA TRP A 77 10.97 19.98 -7.96
C TRP A 77 11.41 19.09 -6.79
N CYS A 78 12.70 19.03 -6.48
CA CYS A 78 13.21 18.30 -5.31
C CYS A 78 12.51 18.73 -4.01
N THR A 79 12.46 20.04 -3.76
CA THR A 79 11.81 20.60 -2.56
C THR A 79 10.30 20.38 -2.58
N THR A 80 9.64 20.53 -3.73
CA THR A 80 8.20 20.27 -3.87
C THR A 80 7.86 18.82 -3.50
N ILE A 81 8.62 17.85 -4.01
CA ILE A 81 8.40 16.43 -3.69
C ILE A 81 8.53 16.21 -2.18
N VAL A 82 9.62 16.70 -1.57
CA VAL A 82 9.85 16.56 -0.12
C VAL A 82 8.72 17.21 0.69
N ALA A 83 8.41 18.48 0.41
CA ALA A 83 7.40 19.25 1.13
C ALA A 83 6.02 18.63 1.02
N THR A 84 5.60 18.24 -0.19
CA THR A 84 4.30 17.62 -0.45
C THR A 84 4.18 16.28 0.26
N SER A 85 5.25 15.47 0.22
CA SER A 85 5.30 14.19 0.92
C SER A 85 5.12 14.35 2.42
N LEU A 86 5.85 15.28 3.03
CA LEU A 86 5.75 15.55 4.46
C LEU A 86 4.38 16.13 4.83
N ALA A 87 3.86 17.07 4.03
CA ALA A 87 2.55 17.67 4.24
C ALA A 87 1.43 16.62 4.21
N LEU A 88 1.40 15.75 3.20
CA LEU A 88 0.43 14.66 3.12
C LEU A 88 0.52 13.72 4.32
N ARG A 89 1.73 13.42 4.79
CA ARG A 89 1.93 12.58 5.98
C ARG A 89 1.45 13.27 7.27
N ILE A 90 1.64 14.58 7.40
CA ILE A 90 1.19 15.34 8.57
C ILE A 90 -0.33 15.50 8.57
N VAL A 91 -0.92 15.82 7.42
CA VAL A 91 -2.36 16.10 7.31
C VAL A 91 -3.19 14.82 7.34
N VAL A 92 -2.74 13.78 6.63
CA VAL A 92 -3.50 12.52 6.50
C VAL A 92 -2.99 11.49 7.48
N THR A 93 -1.72 11.09 7.37
CA THR A 93 -1.22 9.90 8.08
C THR A 93 -1.13 10.09 9.59
N LEU A 94 -0.70 11.26 10.07
CA LEU A 94 -0.47 11.50 11.50
C LEU A 94 -1.76 11.45 12.34
N PRO A 95 -2.87 12.13 11.99
CA PRO A 95 -4.15 11.98 12.71
C PRO A 95 -4.66 10.54 12.69
N LEU A 96 -4.53 9.86 11.54
CA LEU A 96 -4.91 8.46 11.40
C LEU A 96 -4.06 7.55 12.30
N ALA A 97 -2.76 7.81 12.41
CA ALA A 97 -1.85 7.08 13.31
C ALA A 97 -2.17 7.33 14.79
N VAL A 98 -2.54 8.55 15.16
CA VAL A 98 -3.03 8.87 16.50
C VAL A 98 -4.30 8.09 16.81
N TYR A 99 -5.26 8.05 15.88
CA TYR A 99 -6.48 7.27 16.02
C TYR A 99 -6.19 5.76 16.15
N GLN A 100 -5.31 5.22 15.31
CA GLN A 100 -4.85 3.84 15.41
C GLN A 100 -4.27 3.55 16.81
N SER A 101 -3.46 4.45 17.35
CA SER A 101 -2.86 4.28 18.68
C SER A 101 -3.88 4.28 19.81
N HIS A 102 -4.98 5.05 19.68
CA HIS A 102 -6.10 4.98 20.63
C HIS A 102 -6.74 3.59 20.65
N ILE A 103 -7.02 3.02 19.48
CA ILE A 103 -7.63 1.69 19.37
C ILE A 103 -6.69 0.61 19.92
N ILE A 104 -5.40 0.67 19.57
CA ILE A 104 -4.40 -0.27 20.09
C ILE A 104 -4.26 -0.16 21.61
N ALA A 105 -4.28 1.06 22.17
CA ALA A 105 -4.21 1.25 23.62
C ALA A 105 -5.44 0.69 24.34
N ARG A 106 -6.65 0.86 23.78
CA ARG A 106 -7.87 0.26 24.34
C ARG A 106 -7.81 -1.28 24.32
N LEU A 107 -7.40 -1.86 23.20
CA LEU A 107 -7.20 -3.31 23.08
C LEU A 107 -6.16 -3.84 24.09
N ALA A 108 -5.05 -3.11 24.28
CA ALA A 108 -4.03 -3.48 25.25
C ALA A 108 -4.53 -3.44 26.71
N ASN A 109 -5.50 -2.59 27.02
CA ASN A 109 -6.12 -2.56 28.35
C ASN A 109 -7.12 -3.70 28.56
N LEU A 110 -7.81 -4.13 27.50
CA LEU A 110 -8.70 -5.30 27.52
C LEU A 110 -7.95 -6.61 27.77
N ASP A 111 -6.66 -6.71 27.40
CA ASP A 111 -5.86 -7.92 27.62
C ASP A 111 -5.94 -8.46 29.06
N LYS A 112 -6.07 -7.57 30.07
CA LYS A 112 -6.19 -7.96 31.48
C LYS A 112 -7.55 -8.60 31.79
N GLU A 113 -8.63 -7.97 31.35
CA GLU A 113 -10.00 -8.48 31.53
C GLU A 113 -10.19 -9.80 30.76
N ILE A 114 -9.65 -9.88 29.54
CA ILE A 114 -9.63 -11.12 28.76
C ILE A 114 -8.90 -12.24 29.50
N ALA A 115 -7.78 -11.94 30.17
CA ALA A 115 -7.04 -12.94 30.94
C ALA A 115 -7.84 -13.45 32.15
N GLN A 116 -8.58 -12.58 32.84
CA GLN A 116 -9.47 -12.96 33.95
C GLN A 116 -10.62 -13.85 33.48
N ILE A 117 -11.33 -13.44 32.42
CA ILE A 117 -12.41 -14.24 31.83
C ILE A 117 -11.87 -15.59 31.34
N ALA A 118 -10.68 -15.61 30.74
CA ALA A 118 -10.07 -16.84 30.27
C ALA A 118 -9.76 -17.81 31.42
N HIS A 119 -9.44 -17.31 32.62
CA HIS A 119 -9.21 -18.10 33.82
C HIS A 119 -10.53 -18.69 34.35
N GLU A 120 -11.57 -17.86 34.51
CA GLU A 120 -12.90 -18.29 34.96
C GLU A 120 -13.50 -19.35 34.03
N LEU A 121 -13.45 -19.09 32.71
CA LEU A 121 -14.02 -19.98 31.70
C LEU A 121 -13.30 -21.34 31.64
N ARG A 122 -12.00 -21.41 32.00
CA ARG A 122 -11.30 -22.71 32.14
C ARG A 122 -11.87 -23.52 33.30
N GLY A 123 -12.18 -22.87 34.42
CA GLY A 123 -12.82 -23.51 35.57
C GLY A 123 -14.20 -24.06 35.22
N GLU A 124 -15.02 -23.27 34.53
CA GLU A 124 -16.34 -23.70 34.05
C GLU A 124 -16.25 -24.87 33.06
N THR A 125 -15.34 -24.79 32.10
CA THR A 125 -15.13 -25.86 31.11
C THR A 125 -14.69 -27.15 31.80
N ALA A 126 -13.79 -27.08 32.78
CA ALA A 126 -13.35 -28.25 33.54
C ALA A 126 -14.49 -28.90 34.33
N ARG A 127 -15.40 -28.10 34.90
CA ARG A 127 -16.61 -28.61 35.57
C ARG A 127 -17.58 -29.25 34.57
N ALA A 128 -17.80 -28.63 33.42
CA ALA A 128 -18.67 -29.16 32.36
C ALA A 128 -18.15 -30.49 31.79
N VAL A 129 -16.84 -30.64 31.62
CA VAL A 129 -16.21 -31.91 31.22
C VAL A 129 -16.52 -33.03 32.21
N ARG A 130 -16.45 -32.74 33.52
CA ARG A 130 -16.76 -33.74 34.56
C ARG A 130 -18.24 -34.10 34.62
N MET A 131 -19.14 -33.13 34.47
CA MET A 131 -20.59 -33.36 34.58
C MET A 131 -21.19 -34.04 33.35
N TYR A 132 -20.76 -33.66 32.15
CA TYR A 132 -21.35 -34.13 30.89
C TYR A 132 -20.46 -35.13 30.15
N ASN A 133 -19.36 -35.57 30.77
CA ASN A 133 -18.38 -36.51 30.22
C ASN A 133 -17.94 -36.16 28.78
N LEU A 134 -17.65 -34.87 28.57
CA LEU A 134 -17.34 -34.33 27.24
C LEU A 134 -15.98 -34.81 26.75
N ASP A 135 -15.90 -35.16 25.47
CA ASP A 135 -14.61 -35.41 24.80
C ASP A 135 -13.72 -34.15 24.81
N GLU A 136 -12.40 -34.36 24.83
CA GLU A 136 -11.41 -33.27 24.95
C GLU A 136 -11.51 -32.29 23.77
N LYS A 137 -11.80 -32.78 22.56
CA LYS A 137 -11.98 -31.94 21.37
C LYS A 137 -13.21 -31.04 21.52
N GLN A 138 -14.30 -31.59 22.04
CA GLN A 138 -15.55 -30.85 22.27
C GLN A 138 -15.36 -29.78 23.34
N ALA A 139 -14.69 -30.11 24.45
CA ALA A 139 -14.38 -29.17 25.52
C ALA A 139 -13.52 -28.00 25.02
N LYS A 140 -12.49 -28.28 24.23
CA LYS A 140 -11.61 -27.26 23.64
C LYS A 140 -12.34 -26.38 22.62
N TYR A 141 -13.23 -26.95 21.82
CA TYR A 141 -14.07 -26.20 20.89
C TYR A 141 -15.02 -25.26 21.66
N LEU A 142 -15.71 -25.76 22.68
CA LEU A 142 -16.63 -24.97 23.50
C LEU A 142 -15.91 -23.83 24.21
N TYR A 143 -14.76 -24.11 24.85
CA TYR A 143 -13.92 -23.08 25.47
C TYR A 143 -13.54 -21.98 24.49
N ARG A 144 -13.02 -22.35 23.31
CA ARG A 144 -12.62 -21.38 22.28
C ARG A 144 -13.80 -20.55 21.78
N ARG A 145 -14.95 -21.18 21.57
CA ARG A 145 -16.18 -20.52 21.11
C ARG A 145 -16.68 -19.52 22.15
N SER A 146 -16.76 -19.91 23.41
CA SER A 146 -17.21 -19.05 24.51
C SER A 146 -16.22 -17.92 24.77
N LEU A 147 -14.92 -18.19 24.77
CA LEU A 147 -13.89 -17.15 24.92
C LEU A 147 -13.97 -16.13 23.78
N LYS A 148 -14.10 -16.58 22.53
CA LYS A 148 -14.27 -15.69 21.37
C LYS A 148 -15.53 -14.83 21.50
N LYS A 149 -16.64 -15.38 21.98
CA LYS A 149 -17.89 -14.64 22.22
C LYS A 149 -17.66 -13.53 23.26
N GLN A 150 -17.03 -13.85 24.39
CA GLN A 150 -16.73 -12.86 25.43
C GLN A 150 -15.80 -11.75 24.92
N ILE A 151 -14.72 -12.11 24.21
CA ILE A 151 -13.81 -11.13 23.59
C ILE A 151 -14.57 -10.21 22.63
N ASN A 152 -15.44 -10.75 21.78
CA ASN A 152 -16.24 -9.96 20.85
C ASN A 152 -17.17 -8.99 21.59
N ASN A 153 -17.82 -9.43 22.66
CA ASN A 153 -18.68 -8.58 23.48
C ASN A 153 -17.90 -7.41 24.09
N LEU A 154 -16.69 -7.66 24.61
CA LEU A 154 -15.81 -6.61 25.13
C LEU A 154 -15.38 -5.62 24.05
N ILE A 155 -15.01 -6.12 22.86
CA ILE A 155 -14.60 -5.29 21.73
C ILE A 155 -15.75 -4.37 21.29
N VAL A 156 -16.99 -4.88 21.29
CA VAL A 156 -18.18 -4.10 20.95
C VAL A 156 -18.49 -3.08 22.04
N ARG A 157 -18.45 -3.48 23.32
CA ARG A 157 -18.66 -2.60 24.48
C ARG A 157 -17.73 -1.38 24.45
N ASP A 158 -16.44 -1.61 24.19
CA ASP A 158 -15.39 -0.57 24.23
C ASP A 158 -15.15 0.07 22.85
N ASN A 159 -15.92 -0.35 21.83
CA ASN A 159 -15.87 0.13 20.46
C ASN A 159 -14.46 0.12 19.83
N CYS A 160 -13.67 -0.91 20.13
CA CYS A 160 -12.24 -0.98 19.81
C CYS A 160 -11.90 -2.04 18.75
N HIS A 161 -12.79 -2.25 17.78
CA HIS A 161 -12.62 -3.30 16.76
C HIS A 161 -11.26 -3.21 16.04
N PRO A 162 -10.50 -4.32 15.92
CA PRO A 162 -9.15 -4.30 15.37
C PRO A 162 -9.08 -3.77 13.93
N PHE A 163 -10.15 -3.91 13.15
CA PHE A 163 -10.24 -3.32 11.81
C PHE A 163 -10.10 -1.77 11.81
N LYS A 164 -10.55 -1.09 12.87
CA LYS A 164 -10.36 0.37 12.98
C LYS A 164 -8.88 0.74 13.10
N SER A 165 -8.07 -0.14 13.68
CA SER A 165 -6.61 0.05 13.78
C SER A 165 -5.88 -0.23 12.47
N SER A 166 -6.46 -1.00 11.54
CA SER A 166 -5.85 -1.26 10.23
C SER A 166 -6.16 -0.19 9.18
N LEU A 167 -7.03 0.80 9.47
CA LEU A 167 -7.37 1.90 8.56
C LEU A 167 -6.15 2.61 7.96
N VAL A 168 -5.10 2.83 8.76
CA VAL A 168 -3.89 3.49 8.28
C VAL A 168 -3.29 2.78 7.07
N ILE A 169 -3.26 1.44 7.07
CA ILE A 169 -2.72 0.64 5.96
C ILE A 169 -3.56 0.85 4.69
N TRP A 170 -4.89 0.91 4.83
CA TRP A 170 -5.83 1.06 3.73
C TRP A 170 -5.79 2.43 3.06
N PHE A 171 -5.42 3.49 3.79
CA PHE A 171 -5.23 4.82 3.20
C PHE A 171 -3.78 5.05 2.76
N GLN A 172 -2.81 4.56 3.53
CA GLN A 172 -1.40 4.79 3.28
C GLN A 172 -0.90 4.05 2.03
N LEU A 173 -1.32 2.80 1.81
CA LEU A 173 -0.84 2.01 0.68
C LEU A 173 -1.32 2.57 -0.67
N PRO A 174 -2.62 2.85 -0.88
CA PRO A 174 -3.09 3.43 -2.14
C PRO A 174 -2.46 4.80 -2.41
N LEU A 175 -2.41 5.69 -1.41
CA LEU A 175 -1.75 6.99 -1.53
C LEU A 175 -0.28 6.83 -1.93
N TRP A 176 0.42 5.87 -1.29
CA TRP A 176 1.82 5.62 -1.59
C TRP A 176 2.03 5.09 -3.01
N ILE A 177 1.21 4.15 -3.46
CA ILE A 177 1.26 3.63 -4.82
C ILE A 177 0.96 4.74 -5.84
N SER A 178 -0.11 5.51 -5.63
CA SER A 178 -0.53 6.57 -6.56
C SER A 178 0.55 7.64 -6.74
N LEU A 179 1.15 8.13 -5.66
CA LEU A 179 2.25 9.11 -5.73
C LEU A 179 3.51 8.50 -6.37
N SER A 180 3.84 7.25 -6.07
CA SER A 180 5.02 6.59 -6.66
C SER A 180 4.87 6.46 -8.18
N VAL A 181 3.69 6.05 -8.63
CA VAL A 181 3.41 5.88 -10.06
C VAL A 181 3.28 7.24 -10.74
N ALA A 182 2.74 8.26 -10.08
CA ALA A 182 2.69 9.63 -10.60
C ALA A 182 4.08 10.19 -10.85
N LEU A 183 4.98 10.13 -9.85
CA LEU A 183 6.37 10.56 -10.03
C LEU A 183 7.08 9.76 -11.14
N ARG A 184 6.91 8.43 -11.13
CA ARG A 184 7.44 7.57 -12.20
C ARG A 184 6.90 7.95 -13.59
N ASN A 185 5.63 8.34 -13.67
CA ASN A 185 5.00 8.79 -14.91
C ASN A 185 5.64 10.10 -15.40
N MET A 186 5.87 11.05 -14.50
CA MET A 186 6.53 12.32 -14.80
C MET A 186 7.97 12.10 -15.29
N ALA A 187 8.73 11.20 -14.64
CA ALA A 187 10.11 10.88 -15.02
C ALA A 187 10.23 10.12 -16.36
N TYR A 188 9.22 9.35 -16.77
CA TYR A 188 9.25 8.57 -18.01
C TYR A 188 8.34 9.11 -19.12
N MET A 189 7.73 10.29 -18.95
CA MET A 189 6.79 10.89 -19.90
C MET A 189 5.61 9.95 -20.22
N MET A 190 5.02 9.38 -19.17
CA MET A 190 3.93 8.39 -19.25
C MET A 190 2.65 8.97 -18.63
N PRO A 191 1.46 8.48 -18.98
CA PRO A 191 1.17 7.43 -19.98
C PRO A 191 1.12 7.93 -21.42
N TYR A 192 1.18 9.25 -21.65
CA TYR A 192 1.16 9.90 -22.95
C TYR A 192 2.40 10.80 -23.08
N GLN A 193 3.06 10.75 -24.23
CA GLN A 193 4.23 11.56 -24.54
C GLN A 193 3.77 12.81 -25.32
N ASP A 194 3.12 13.73 -24.62
CA ASP A 194 2.69 15.01 -25.16
C ASP A 194 3.70 16.13 -24.84
N MET A 195 3.45 17.32 -25.40
CA MET A 195 4.32 18.48 -25.18
C MET A 195 4.37 18.90 -23.70
N ALA A 196 3.28 18.68 -22.96
CA ALA A 196 3.22 18.96 -21.53
C ALA A 196 4.12 18.00 -20.73
N ALA A 197 4.04 16.69 -21.01
CA ALA A 197 4.92 15.70 -20.39
C ALA A 197 6.40 15.96 -20.72
N GLN A 198 6.71 16.45 -21.91
CA GLN A 198 8.08 16.83 -22.28
C GLN A 198 8.57 18.05 -21.50
N ALA A 199 7.74 19.09 -21.36
CA ALA A 199 8.09 20.26 -20.54
C ALA A 199 8.33 19.87 -19.08
N LEU A 200 7.44 19.06 -18.52
CA LEU A 200 7.55 18.56 -17.15
C LEU A 200 8.82 17.71 -16.94
N PHE A 201 9.13 16.81 -17.87
CA PHE A 201 10.35 16.01 -17.84
C PHE A 201 11.61 16.90 -17.83
N LEU A 202 11.64 17.94 -18.66
CA LEU A 202 12.77 18.86 -18.71
C LEU A 202 12.94 19.60 -17.37
N GLU A 203 11.86 20.09 -16.78
CA GLU A 203 11.91 20.73 -15.46
C GLU A 203 12.39 19.76 -14.37
N LEU A 204 11.92 18.51 -14.36
CA LEU A 204 12.41 17.48 -13.42
C LEU A 204 13.90 17.18 -13.65
N SER A 205 14.37 17.18 -14.90
CA SER A 205 15.74 16.84 -15.26
C SER A 205 16.78 17.85 -14.75
N VAL A 206 16.36 19.09 -14.49
CA VAL A 206 17.19 20.17 -13.92
C VAL A 206 16.78 20.55 -12.50
N GLY A 207 15.67 19.99 -11.99
CA GLY A 207 15.08 20.31 -10.69
C GLY A 207 15.62 19.51 -9.51
N GLY A 208 16.72 18.77 -9.70
CA GLY A 208 17.41 18.00 -8.66
C GLY A 208 18.27 18.86 -7.73
N ALA A 209 18.97 18.19 -6.80
CA ALA A 209 19.78 18.86 -5.79
C ALA A 209 20.96 17.97 -5.35
N LEU A 210 21.92 18.58 -4.61
CA LEU A 210 23.06 17.87 -4.01
C LEU A 210 23.85 17.05 -5.06
N TRP A 211 23.98 15.73 -4.87
CA TRP A 211 24.68 14.82 -5.79
C TRP A 211 23.78 14.22 -6.89
N PHE A 212 22.50 14.57 -6.91
CA PHE A 212 21.51 14.08 -7.87
C PHE A 212 20.87 15.27 -8.62
N PRO A 213 21.60 15.91 -9.57
CA PRO A 213 21.09 17.08 -10.28
C PRO A 213 19.89 16.76 -11.18
N ASN A 214 19.77 15.53 -11.65
CA ASN A 214 18.67 15.07 -12.49
C ASN A 214 17.78 14.09 -11.73
N LEU A 215 16.50 14.45 -11.54
CA LEU A 215 15.53 13.63 -10.82
C LEU A 215 14.97 12.45 -11.63
N THR A 216 15.05 12.50 -12.97
CA THR A 216 14.47 11.47 -13.86
C THR A 216 15.41 10.28 -14.06
N LEU A 217 16.67 10.41 -13.65
CA LEU A 217 17.65 9.33 -13.69
C LEU A 217 17.75 8.63 -12.33
N PRO A 218 18.14 7.35 -12.30
CA PRO A 218 18.50 6.67 -11.06
C PRO A 218 19.67 7.36 -10.34
N ASP A 219 19.72 7.24 -9.02
CA ASP A 219 20.77 7.87 -8.20
C ASP A 219 22.16 7.34 -8.58
N PRO A 220 23.06 8.20 -9.10
CA PRO A 220 24.38 7.77 -9.59
C PRO A 220 25.29 7.22 -8.48
N LEU A 221 25.07 7.61 -7.22
CA LEU A 221 25.94 7.22 -6.09
C LEU A 221 25.36 6.10 -5.23
N PHE A 222 24.17 5.57 -5.55
CA PHE A 222 23.45 4.57 -4.75
C PHE A 222 23.17 4.98 -3.29
N VAL A 223 23.32 6.26 -2.95
CA VAL A 223 23.10 6.78 -1.60
C VAL A 223 21.61 6.69 -1.23
N MET A 224 20.71 7.12 -2.11
CA MET A 224 19.26 7.10 -1.88
C MET A 224 18.70 5.68 -1.68
N PRO A 225 18.98 4.69 -2.55
CA PRO A 225 18.57 3.30 -2.34
C PRO A 225 19.07 2.71 -1.01
N VAL A 226 20.33 2.96 -0.65
CA VAL A 226 20.92 2.43 0.58
C VAL A 226 20.29 3.09 1.82
N LEU A 227 20.15 4.42 1.83
CA LEU A 227 19.47 5.14 2.91
C LEU A 227 18.02 4.69 3.07
N LEU A 228 17.31 4.44 1.96
CA LEU A 228 15.95 3.91 1.98
C LEU A 228 15.89 2.53 2.62
N GLY A 229 16.80 1.62 2.21
CA GLY A 229 16.92 0.28 2.80
C GLY A 229 17.18 0.32 4.30
N ILE A 230 18.14 1.13 4.73
CA ILE A 230 18.47 1.34 6.15
C ILE A 230 17.26 1.89 6.90
N THR A 231 16.61 2.92 6.37
CA THR A 231 15.45 3.56 7.02
C THR A 231 14.27 2.59 7.16
N ASN A 232 14.02 1.77 6.15
CA ASN A 232 12.99 0.74 6.20
C ASN A 232 13.33 -0.35 7.23
N LEU A 233 14.59 -0.79 7.27
CA LEU A 233 15.04 -1.74 8.28
C LEU A 233 14.88 -1.17 9.70
N LEU A 234 15.24 0.10 9.92
CA LEU A 234 15.04 0.78 11.21
C LEU A 234 13.57 0.83 11.61
N ASN A 235 12.67 1.13 10.66
CA ASN A 235 11.23 1.07 10.91
C ASN A 235 10.78 -0.32 11.34
N ILE A 236 11.26 -1.39 10.68
CA ILE A 236 10.91 -2.77 11.02
C ILE A 236 11.47 -3.15 12.40
N GLU A 237 12.72 -2.80 12.68
CA GLU A 237 13.36 -3.06 13.98
C GLU A 237 12.65 -2.33 15.11
N PHE A 238 12.25 -1.08 14.89
CA PHE A 238 11.49 -0.31 15.86
C PHE A 238 10.21 -1.05 16.27
N HIS A 239 9.40 -1.50 15.30
CA HIS A 239 8.19 -2.28 15.58
C HIS A 239 8.50 -3.61 16.28
N ALA A 240 9.57 -4.30 15.86
CA ALA A 240 9.99 -5.55 16.47
C ALA A 240 10.43 -5.37 17.93
N LEU A 241 11.05 -4.25 18.28
CA LEU A 241 11.52 -3.94 19.63
C LEU A 241 10.41 -3.44 20.56
N GLN A 242 9.34 -2.83 20.04
CA GLN A 242 8.23 -2.36 20.86
C GLN A 242 7.43 -3.49 21.53
N HIS A 243 7.46 -4.70 20.97
CA HIS A 243 6.74 -5.84 21.53
C HIS A 243 7.52 -6.52 22.67
N THR A 244 6.96 -6.50 23.89
CA THR A 244 7.53 -7.13 25.10
C THR A 244 7.08 -8.57 25.32
N LYS A 245 5.92 -8.97 24.78
CA LYS A 245 5.42 -10.34 24.87
C LYS A 245 6.13 -11.23 23.84
N GLN A 246 6.26 -12.53 24.14
CA GLN A 246 6.82 -13.49 23.18
C GLN A 246 6.10 -13.38 21.83
N LEU A 247 6.88 -13.22 20.74
CA LEU A 247 6.34 -13.11 19.40
C LEU A 247 5.64 -14.41 19.03
N THR A 248 4.41 -14.31 18.51
CA THR A 248 3.76 -15.47 17.88
C THR A 248 4.60 -15.93 16.67
N LYS A 249 4.55 -17.22 16.34
CA LYS A 249 5.27 -17.77 15.17
C LYS A 249 5.01 -16.96 13.90
N VAL A 250 3.76 -16.58 13.67
CA VAL A 250 3.33 -15.74 12.55
C VAL A 250 4.04 -14.37 12.54
N ARG A 251 4.09 -13.69 13.69
CA ARG A 251 4.79 -12.39 13.79
C ARG A 251 6.29 -12.52 13.60
N LYS A 252 6.89 -13.60 14.09
CA LYS A 252 8.31 -13.89 13.88
C LYS A 252 8.60 -14.04 12.38
N VAL A 253 7.83 -14.89 11.68
CA VAL A 253 7.94 -15.07 10.22
C VAL A 253 7.77 -13.73 9.51
N LEU A 254 6.68 -13.00 9.79
CA LEU A 254 6.43 -11.69 9.19
C LEU A 254 7.59 -10.71 9.38
N THR A 255 8.17 -10.64 10.58
CA THR A 255 9.30 -9.75 10.88
C THR A 255 10.52 -10.10 10.02
N TYR A 256 10.88 -11.38 9.92
CA TYR A 256 12.01 -11.82 9.08
C TYR A 256 11.74 -11.62 7.59
N THR A 257 10.51 -11.84 7.12
CA THR A 257 10.11 -11.54 5.74
C THR A 257 10.25 -10.05 5.44
N LEU A 258 9.76 -9.17 6.31
CA LEU A 258 9.87 -7.73 6.13
C LEU A 258 11.32 -7.25 6.14
N ARG A 259 12.18 -7.83 6.99
CA ARG A 259 13.64 -7.56 6.97
C ARG A 259 14.24 -7.94 5.60
N GLY A 260 13.92 -9.13 5.09
CA GLY A 260 14.34 -9.54 3.75
C GLY A 260 13.85 -8.57 2.66
N MET A 261 12.58 -8.13 2.75
CA MET A 261 12.02 -7.13 1.83
C MET A 261 12.76 -5.78 1.91
N SER A 262 13.19 -5.34 3.09
CA SER A 262 13.95 -4.08 3.22
C SER A 262 15.30 -4.11 2.50
N VAL A 263 15.96 -5.27 2.49
CA VAL A 263 17.21 -5.49 1.73
C VAL A 263 16.90 -5.57 0.23
N LEU A 264 15.85 -6.29 -0.16
CA LEU A 264 15.40 -6.38 -1.56
C LEU A 264 14.95 -5.02 -2.13
N MET A 265 14.51 -4.10 -1.27
CA MET A 265 14.11 -2.76 -1.69
C MET A 265 15.29 -1.94 -2.23
N ILE A 266 16.54 -2.26 -1.86
CA ILE A 266 17.73 -1.54 -2.32
C ILE A 266 17.93 -1.68 -3.84
N PRO A 267 18.04 -2.90 -4.43
CA PRO A 267 18.17 -3.05 -5.88
C PRO A 267 16.92 -2.59 -6.65
N ILE A 268 15.73 -2.68 -6.04
CA ILE A 268 14.51 -2.13 -6.63
C ILE A 268 14.60 -0.61 -6.72
N ALA A 269 15.03 0.05 -5.65
CA ALA A 269 15.19 1.50 -5.64
C ALA A 269 16.31 1.97 -6.58
N SER A 270 17.40 1.21 -6.74
CA SER A 270 18.50 1.61 -7.61
C SER A 270 18.17 1.65 -9.11
N ILE A 271 17.07 1.00 -9.54
CA ILE A 271 16.60 1.07 -10.93
C ILE A 271 15.50 2.12 -11.13
N MET A 272 14.98 2.71 -10.04
CA MET A 272 13.94 3.72 -10.10
C MET A 272 14.54 5.12 -10.26
N PRO A 273 13.81 6.06 -10.88
CA PRO A 273 14.24 7.45 -10.96
C PRO A 273 14.37 8.07 -9.56
N THR A 274 15.22 9.09 -9.45
CA THR A 274 15.58 9.69 -8.16
C THR A 274 14.39 10.38 -7.49
N ASP A 275 13.46 10.97 -8.23
CA ASP A 275 12.22 11.54 -7.70
C ASP A 275 11.40 10.53 -6.87
N VAL A 276 11.22 9.31 -7.39
CA VAL A 276 10.48 8.21 -6.74
C VAL A 276 11.22 7.75 -5.49
N THR A 277 12.54 7.56 -5.57
CA THR A 277 13.33 7.10 -4.43
C THR A 277 13.46 8.17 -3.34
N LEU A 278 13.55 9.45 -3.72
CA LEU A 278 13.48 10.60 -2.81
C LEU A 278 12.14 10.64 -2.07
N TYR A 279 11.03 10.47 -2.78
CA TYR A 279 9.71 10.34 -2.19
C TYR A 279 9.64 9.18 -1.19
N TRP A 280 10.11 7.99 -1.59
CA TRP A 280 10.13 6.81 -0.73
C TRP A 280 10.95 7.03 0.53
N LEU A 281 12.13 7.64 0.41
CA LEU A 281 13.01 7.94 1.53
C LEU A 281 12.36 8.94 2.48
N CYS A 282 11.82 10.05 1.97
CA CYS A 282 11.12 11.05 2.79
C CYS A 282 9.95 10.44 3.55
N SER A 283 9.15 9.63 2.87
CA SER A 283 7.98 9.01 3.48
C SER A 283 8.38 7.93 4.50
N SER A 284 9.46 7.18 4.28
CA SER A 284 10.00 6.20 5.24
C SER A 284 10.65 6.88 6.45
N GLY A 285 11.36 7.98 6.23
CA GLY A 285 11.94 8.82 7.27
C GLY A 285 10.86 9.45 8.16
N PHE A 286 9.79 9.99 7.56
CA PHE A 286 8.64 10.47 8.32
C PHE A 286 8.00 9.36 9.15
N ALA A 287 7.86 8.15 8.59
CA ALA A 287 7.29 7.02 9.35
C ALA A 287 8.14 6.71 10.59
N LEU A 288 9.47 6.75 10.47
CA LEU A 288 10.39 6.56 11.60
C LEU A 288 10.25 7.69 12.63
N GLY A 289 10.20 8.94 12.18
CA GLY A 289 9.98 10.10 13.05
C GLY A 289 8.63 10.04 13.77
N GLN A 290 7.56 9.69 13.07
CA GLN A 290 6.23 9.48 13.63
C GLN A 290 6.26 8.37 14.68
N ASN A 291 6.94 7.25 14.42
CA ASN A 291 7.09 6.15 15.35
C ASN A 291 7.78 6.58 16.66
N LEU A 292 8.86 7.36 16.55
CA LEU A 292 9.56 7.96 17.70
C LEU A 292 8.71 9.01 18.43
N LEU A 293 7.87 9.75 17.72
CA LEU A 293 6.93 10.69 18.34
C LEU A 293 5.84 9.94 19.12
N MET A 294 5.31 8.86 18.57
CA MET A 294 4.20 8.08 19.13
C MET A 294 4.57 7.23 20.36
N ILE A 295 5.86 6.94 20.56
CA ILE A 295 6.34 6.27 21.78
C ILE A 295 6.51 7.24 22.96
N ASN A 296 6.63 8.54 22.69
CA ASN A 296 6.81 9.55 23.73
C ASN A 296 5.55 9.71 24.60
N PRO A 297 5.60 9.45 25.93
CA PRO A 297 4.45 9.55 26.81
C PRO A 297 3.83 10.94 26.79
N LYS A 298 4.63 12.01 26.70
CA LYS A 298 4.13 13.40 26.67
C LYS A 298 3.25 13.63 25.46
N PHE A 299 3.71 13.20 24.28
CA PHE A 299 2.91 13.29 23.05
C PHE A 299 1.64 12.44 23.16
N ARG A 300 1.75 11.21 23.68
CA ARG A 300 0.59 10.35 23.91
C ARG A 300 -0.44 10.99 24.84
N ARG A 301 0.01 11.70 25.88
CA ARG A 301 -0.85 12.47 26.80
C ARG A 301 -1.49 13.67 26.11
N ALA A 302 -0.72 14.43 25.33
CA ALA A 302 -1.24 15.57 24.56
C ALA A 302 -2.36 15.14 23.59
N CYS A 303 -2.19 13.98 22.94
CA CYS A 303 -3.20 13.39 22.07
C CYS A 303 -4.31 12.61 22.81
N ARG A 304 -4.35 12.62 24.16
CA ARG A 304 -5.35 11.92 25.00
C ARG A 304 -5.44 10.40 24.79
N ILE A 305 -4.35 9.76 24.37
CA ILE A 305 -4.29 8.30 24.20
C ILE A 305 -4.38 7.63 25.58
N PRO A 306 -5.19 6.59 25.81
CA PRO A 306 -5.27 5.91 27.12
C PRO A 306 -3.92 5.39 27.61
N ARG A 307 -3.69 5.42 28.94
CA ARG A 307 -2.52 4.77 29.53
C ARG A 307 -2.67 3.26 29.40
N THR A 308 -1.57 2.58 29.14
CA THR A 308 -1.53 1.10 29.14
C THR A 308 -0.59 0.59 30.22
N ALA A 309 -0.84 -0.61 30.74
CA ALA A 309 -0.03 -1.20 31.80
C ALA A 309 1.44 -1.45 31.40
N ASN A 310 1.71 -1.51 30.09
CA ASN A 310 3.04 -1.76 29.53
C ASN A 310 3.74 -0.46 29.06
N GLU A 311 3.16 0.72 29.36
CA GLU A 311 3.74 2.01 28.97
C GLU A 311 4.89 2.37 29.90
N SER A 312 6.11 2.42 29.35
CA SER A 312 7.30 2.83 30.08
C SER A 312 7.38 4.35 30.22
N GLN A 313 7.92 4.81 31.35
CA GLN A 313 8.22 6.22 31.59
C GLN A 313 9.44 6.69 30.78
N THR A 314 10.33 5.78 30.40
CA THR A 314 11.59 6.08 29.70
C THR A 314 11.72 5.28 28.39
N PRO A 315 10.79 5.44 27.44
CA PRO A 315 10.68 4.58 26.26
C PRO A 315 11.96 4.51 25.41
N PHE A 316 12.70 5.62 25.29
CA PHE A 316 13.93 5.68 24.50
C PHE A 316 15.06 4.89 25.17
N ARG A 317 15.17 4.94 26.50
CA ARG A 317 16.15 4.13 27.25
C ARG A 317 15.83 2.65 27.13
N ASP A 318 14.56 2.30 27.34
CA ASP A 318 14.10 0.92 27.20
C ASP A 318 14.34 0.37 25.78
N LEU A 319 14.16 1.21 24.75
CA LEU A 319 14.43 0.83 23.37
C LEU A 319 15.93 0.54 23.17
N LEU A 320 16.80 1.41 23.68
CA LEU A 320 18.26 1.23 23.64
C LEU A 320 18.69 -0.02 24.40
N ASP A 321 18.12 -0.27 25.58
CA ASP A 321 18.44 -1.46 26.39
C ASP A 321 18.00 -2.75 25.70
N ARG A 322 16.83 -2.76 25.06
CA ARG A 322 16.37 -3.90 24.25
C ARG A 322 17.26 -4.13 23.03
N LEU A 323 17.70 -3.05 22.41
CA LEU A 323 18.62 -3.11 21.28
C LEU A 323 19.98 -3.68 21.71
N LYS A 324 20.56 -3.18 22.80
CA LYS A 324 21.81 -3.72 23.39
C LYS A 324 21.70 -5.21 23.72
N LYS A 325 20.64 -5.61 24.42
CA LYS A 325 20.39 -7.03 24.75
C LYS A 325 20.33 -7.93 23.52
N ARG A 326 19.72 -7.45 22.42
CA ARG A 326 19.66 -8.20 21.15
C ARG A 326 21.05 -8.35 20.52
N PHE A 327 21.89 -7.32 20.55
CA PHE A 327 23.25 -7.39 20.04
C PHE A 327 24.17 -8.27 20.90
N GLU A 328 24.03 -8.21 22.23
CA GLU A 328 24.78 -9.08 23.15
C GLU A 328 24.39 -10.56 22.98
N PHE A 329 23.10 -10.86 22.88
CA PHE A 329 22.62 -12.22 22.66
C PHE A 329 23.18 -12.84 21.36
N ASN A 330 23.27 -12.03 20.29
CA ASN A 330 23.86 -12.48 19.04
C ASN A 330 25.38 -12.70 19.12
N LYS A 331 26.09 -12.06 20.06
CA LYS A 331 27.52 -12.29 20.30
C LYS A 331 27.81 -13.55 21.12
N THR A 332 26.89 -13.95 22.00
CA THR A 332 27.05 -15.15 22.85
C THR A 332 26.58 -16.45 22.19
N GLY A 333 25.89 -16.36 21.04
CA GLY A 333 25.31 -17.50 20.31
C GLY A 333 26.08 -17.93 19.06
N THR A 334 27.27 -17.39 18.84
CA THR A 334 28.26 -17.80 17.81
C THR A 334 29.46 -18.41 18.50
#